data_AF-A0A4U0RUD3-F1
#
_entry.id   AF-A0A4U0RUD3-F1
#
_cell.length_a   1.000
_cell.length_b   1.000
_cell.length_c   1.000
_cell.angle_alpha   90.00
_cell.angle_beta   90.00
_cell.angle_gamma   90.00
#
_symmetry.space_group_name_H-M   'P 1'
#
loop_
_entity.id
_entity.type
_entity.pdbx_description
1 polymer ?
#
loop_
_entity_poly.entity_id
_entity_poly.type
_entity_poly.pdbx_seq_one_letter_code
_entity_poly.pdbx_strand_id
1 'polypeptide(L)'
;MHGPVGEVAERDPAVLVGLISDQRTEHSVPHSVCCRALGVSEAWFYKWRRRPAEPTKREVRRAKLEERIVHFFTASGQTYGSPRITLDLWAEGWQVSVNTVAEVEVMADLGLQGRKPPRRRRSTDPAG
;
A
#
# COMPACT_ATOMS: atom_id res chain seq x y z
N MET A 1 -17.49 13.54 3.37
CA MET A 1 -16.35 14.39 2.94
C MET A 1 -15.07 13.77 3.50
N HIS A 2 -14.28 13.10 2.66
CA HIS A 2 -12.95 12.60 3.05
C HIS A 2 -11.96 13.74 2.83
N GLY A 3 -11.56 14.41 3.92
CA GLY A 3 -10.51 15.44 3.92
C GLY A 3 -9.12 14.83 3.68
N PRO A 4 -8.14 15.64 3.27
CA PRO A 4 -6.89 15.16 2.71
C PRO A 4 -6.10 14.39 3.76
N VAL A 5 -5.66 13.19 3.37
CA VAL A 5 -4.67 12.37 4.08
C VAL A 5 -3.32 13.06 3.87
N GLY A 6 -3.15 14.22 4.51
CA GLY A 6 -1.95 15.03 4.41
C GLY A 6 -0.81 14.32 5.11
N GLU A 7 0.08 13.76 4.31
CA GLU A 7 1.54 13.87 4.49
C GLU A 7 2.07 13.45 5.87
N VAL A 8 1.84 12.18 6.21
CA VAL A 8 2.61 11.50 7.27
C VAL A 8 3.12 10.14 6.78
N ALA A 9 3.29 10.00 5.47
CA ALA A 9 3.63 8.73 4.83
C ALA A 9 5.01 8.18 5.23
N GLU A 10 5.87 8.94 5.91
CA GLU A 10 7.21 8.49 6.29
C GLU A 10 7.35 7.92 7.72
N ARG A 11 6.38 8.14 8.62
CA ARG A 11 6.52 7.72 10.04
C ARG A 11 5.39 6.82 10.50
N ASP A 12 5.75 5.72 11.16
CA ASP A 12 4.80 4.77 11.74
C ASP A 12 3.81 5.51 12.68
N PRO A 13 2.50 5.45 12.42
CA PRO A 13 1.47 6.02 13.27
C PRO A 13 1.58 5.60 14.74
N ALA A 14 2.05 4.39 15.03
CA ALA A 14 2.25 3.92 16.39
C ALA A 14 3.32 4.73 17.12
N VAL A 15 4.43 5.06 16.45
CA VAL A 15 5.53 5.87 16.99
C VAL A 15 5.05 7.29 17.29
N LEU A 16 4.29 7.89 16.37
CA LEU A 16 3.75 9.25 16.56
C LEU A 16 2.71 9.32 17.68
N VAL A 17 1.83 8.32 17.79
CA VAL A 17 0.87 8.23 18.89
C VAL A 17 1.59 8.05 20.24
N GLY A 18 2.63 7.23 20.28
CA GLY A 18 3.50 7.05 21.45
C GLY A 18 4.11 8.38 21.88
N LEU A 19 4.83 9.05 20.97
CA LEU A 19 5.47 10.33 21.24
C LEU A 19 4.49 11.40 21.78
N ILE A 20 3.30 11.53 21.17
CA ILE A 20 2.28 12.49 21.65
C ILE A 20 1.78 12.12 23.06
N SER A 21 1.64 10.82 23.35
CA SER A 21 1.19 10.33 24.66
C SER A 21 2.28 10.51 25.73
N ASP A 22 3.55 10.31 25.37
CA ASP A 22 4.71 10.45 26.25
C ASP A 22 4.93 11.92 26.62
N GLN A 23 4.84 12.84 25.65
CA GLN A 23 4.92 14.28 25.93
C GLN A 23 3.84 14.76 26.91
N ARG A 24 2.65 14.15 26.88
CA ARG A 24 1.60 14.44 27.86
C ARG A 24 1.93 13.88 29.25
N THR A 25 2.50 12.69 29.33
CA THR A 25 2.77 12.01 30.61
C THR A 25 4.03 12.53 31.28
N GLU A 26 5.10 12.76 30.54
CA GLU A 26 6.42 13.19 31.04
C GLU A 26 6.51 14.71 31.24
N HIS A 27 5.87 15.48 30.38
CA HIS A 27 6.03 16.94 30.34
C HIS A 27 4.73 17.71 30.53
N SER A 28 3.60 17.03 30.79
CA SER A 28 2.27 17.64 30.92
C SER A 28 1.85 18.50 29.71
N VAL A 29 2.44 18.26 28.54
CA VAL A 29 2.14 19.01 27.32
C VAL A 29 0.77 18.57 26.78
N PRO A 30 -0.15 19.49 26.45
CA PRO A 30 -1.43 19.12 25.84
C PRO A 30 -1.26 18.44 24.48
N HIS A 31 -2.05 17.39 24.21
CA HIS A 31 -2.00 16.68 22.92
C HIS A 31 -2.19 17.61 21.71
N SER A 32 -2.99 18.66 21.84
CA SER A 32 -3.24 19.66 20.80
C SER A 32 -1.95 20.40 20.37
N VAL A 33 -1.07 20.68 21.33
CA VAL A 33 0.23 21.32 21.07
C VAL A 33 1.16 20.36 20.33
N CYS A 34 1.27 19.12 20.78
CA CYS A 34 2.09 18.09 20.12
C CYS A 34 1.55 17.76 18.71
N CYS A 35 0.23 17.66 18.55
CA CYS A 35 -0.39 17.42 17.25
C CYS A 35 -0.05 18.53 16.26
N ARG A 36 -0.17 19.80 16.70
CA ARG A 36 0.20 20.96 15.87
C ARG A 36 1.70 20.98 15.54
N ALA A 37 2.57 20.66 16.50
CA ALA A 37 4.02 20.62 16.29
C ALA A 37 4.44 19.53 15.30
N LEU A 38 3.73 18.39 15.28
CA LEU A 38 3.98 17.28 14.37
C LEU A 38 3.19 17.36 13.06
N GLY A 39 2.41 18.42 12.85
CA GLY A 39 1.59 18.60 11.65
C GLY A 39 0.41 17.62 11.52
N VAL A 40 0.05 16.91 12.60
CA VAL A 40 -1.08 15.97 12.61
C VAL A 40 -2.35 16.59 13.18
N SER A 41 -3.51 16.13 12.73
CA SER A 41 -4.78 16.56 13.32
C SER A 41 -5.06 15.82 14.64
N GLU A 42 -5.74 16.48 15.57
CA GLU A 42 -6.19 15.83 16.82
C GLU A 42 -7.14 14.66 16.54
N ALA A 43 -7.97 14.77 15.50
CA ALA A 43 -8.86 13.70 15.06
C ALA A 43 -8.07 12.46 14.58
N TRP A 44 -6.95 12.67 13.87
CA TRP A 44 -6.02 11.59 13.52
C TRP A 44 -5.43 10.95 14.77
N PHE A 45 -4.96 11.75 15.73
CA PHE A 45 -4.37 11.24 16.98
C PHE A 45 -5.36 10.36 17.75
N TYR A 46 -6.58 10.82 17.99
CA TYR A 46 -7.56 10.02 18.72
C TYR A 46 -8.03 8.79 17.95
N LYS A 47 -8.08 8.86 16.61
CA LYS A 47 -8.38 7.71 15.75
C LYS A 47 -7.30 6.63 15.87
N TRP A 48 -6.03 7.01 15.82
CA TRP A 48 -4.90 6.08 15.86
C TRP A 48 -4.56 5.62 17.27
N ARG A 49 -4.79 6.45 18.30
CA ARG A 49 -4.65 6.06 19.71
C ARG A 49 -5.61 4.97 20.14
N ARG A 50 -6.80 4.91 19.54
CA ARG A 50 -7.82 3.88 19.82
C ARG A 50 -7.70 2.67 18.91
N ARG A 51 -6.81 2.69 17.93
CA ARG A 51 -6.59 1.53 17.07
C ARG A 51 -5.91 0.44 17.90
N PRO A 52 -6.30 -0.84 17.74
CA PRO A 52 -5.53 -1.94 18.31
C PRO A 52 -4.09 -1.85 17.83
N ALA A 53 -3.13 -2.13 18.73
CA ALA A 53 -1.72 -2.24 18.36
C ALA A 53 -1.48 -3.37 17.34
N GLU A 54 -2.38 -4.36 17.31
CA GLU A 54 -2.35 -5.44 16.35
C GLU A 54 -3.06 -5.08 15.03
N PRO A 55 -2.44 -5.34 13.88
CA PRO A 55 -3.09 -5.15 12.59
C PRO A 55 -4.31 -6.06 12.49
N THR A 56 -5.39 -5.53 11.90
CA THR A 56 -6.60 -6.32 11.71
C THR A 56 -6.34 -7.49 10.76
N LYS A 57 -7.13 -8.57 10.86
CA LYS A 57 -7.04 -9.73 9.95
C LYS A 57 -7.03 -9.32 8.46
N ARG A 58 -7.75 -8.24 8.12
CA ARG A 58 -7.80 -7.67 6.77
C ARG A 58 -6.47 -7.01 6.37
N GLU A 59 -5.87 -6.23 7.26
CA GLU A 59 -4.57 -5.58 7.03
C GLU A 59 -3.45 -6.63 6.91
N VAL A 60 -3.45 -7.65 7.77
CA VAL A 60 -2.51 -8.79 7.66
C VAL A 60 -2.68 -9.52 6.34
N ARG A 61 -3.93 -9.81 5.92
CA ARG A 61 -4.18 -10.45 4.62
C ARG A 61 -3.70 -9.57 3.46
N ARG A 62 -3.88 -8.26 3.55
CA ARG A 62 -3.42 -7.31 2.54
C ARG A 62 -1.89 -7.28 2.47
N ALA A 63 -1.20 -7.15 3.61
CA ALA A 63 0.26 -7.17 3.65
C ALA A 63 0.85 -8.46 3.06
N LYS A 64 0.27 -9.62 3.39
CA LYS A 64 0.66 -10.91 2.80
C LYS A 64 0.43 -10.99 1.29
N LEU A 65 -0.67 -10.40 0.82
CA LEU A 65 -0.96 -10.33 -0.61
C LEU A 65 0.07 -9.43 -1.33
N GLU A 66 0.40 -8.28 -0.75
CA GLU A 66 1.39 -7.34 -1.28
C GLU A 66 2.77 -7.99 -1.36
N GLU A 67 3.22 -8.67 -0.31
CA GLU A 67 4.46 -9.45 -0.30
C GLU A 67 4.49 -10.49 -1.42
N ARG A 68 3.38 -11.18 -1.65
CA ARG A 68 3.31 -12.24 -2.67
C ARG A 68 3.31 -11.69 -4.09
N ILE A 69 2.64 -10.56 -4.32
CA ILE A 69 2.69 -9.82 -5.58
C ILE A 69 4.13 -9.43 -5.90
N VAL A 70 4.85 -8.85 -4.93
CA VAL A 70 6.26 -8.45 -5.09
C VAL A 70 7.15 -9.66 -5.38
N HIS A 71 6.90 -10.80 -4.74
CA HIS A 71 7.64 -12.03 -4.98
C HIS A 71 7.51 -12.49 -6.45
N PHE A 72 6.29 -12.66 -6.96
CA PHE A 72 6.07 -13.10 -8.35
C PHE A 72 6.56 -12.08 -9.37
N PHE A 73 6.36 -10.79 -9.08
CA PHE A 73 6.83 -9.71 -9.92
C PHE A 73 8.37 -9.75 -10.05
N THR A 74 9.09 -9.85 -8.93
CA THR A 74 10.56 -9.95 -8.90
C THR A 74 11.07 -11.24 -9.53
N ALA A 75 10.43 -12.39 -9.25
CA ALA A 75 10.78 -13.68 -9.83
C ALA A 75 10.63 -13.72 -11.36
N SER A 76 9.68 -12.96 -11.91
CA SER A 76 9.49 -12.79 -13.36
C SER A 76 10.50 -11.85 -14.03
N GLY A 77 11.44 -11.28 -13.27
CA GLY A 77 12.35 -10.25 -13.78
C GLY A 77 11.60 -8.98 -14.16
N GLN A 78 10.54 -8.62 -13.41
CA GLN A 78 9.75 -7.40 -13.62
C GLN A 78 9.08 -7.31 -15.00
N THR A 79 8.90 -8.46 -15.66
CA THR A 79 8.38 -8.53 -17.03
C THR A 79 6.89 -8.87 -17.04
N TYR A 80 6.40 -9.55 -16.01
CA TYR A 80 4.99 -9.93 -15.93
C TYR A 80 4.17 -8.75 -15.38
N GLY A 81 3.13 -8.38 -16.11
CA GLY A 81 2.12 -7.45 -15.60
C GLY A 81 1.07 -8.16 -14.76
N SER A 82 0.23 -7.34 -14.12
CA SER A 82 -0.88 -7.77 -13.25
C SER A 82 -1.71 -8.98 -13.74
N PRO A 83 -2.02 -9.21 -15.03
CA PRO A 83 -2.81 -10.38 -15.42
C PRO A 83 -2.09 -11.71 -15.18
N ARG A 84 -0.78 -11.79 -15.42
CA ARG A 84 0.01 -13.02 -15.24
C ARG A 84 0.24 -13.30 -13.75
N ILE A 85 0.59 -12.26 -13.00
CA ILE A 85 0.76 -12.36 -11.54
C ILE A 85 -0.55 -12.79 -10.87
N THR A 86 -1.70 -12.33 -11.37
CA THR A 86 -3.01 -12.76 -10.85
C THR A 86 -3.23 -14.26 -11.05
N LEU A 87 -2.81 -14.82 -12.19
CA LEU A 87 -2.92 -16.27 -12.43
C LEU A 87 -2.02 -17.07 -11.48
N ASP A 88 -0.79 -16.61 -11.24
CA ASP A 88 0.14 -17.25 -10.30
C ASP A 88 -0.41 -17.21 -8.87
N LEU A 89 -1.01 -16.08 -8.48
CA LEU A 89 -1.70 -15.93 -7.19
C LEU A 89 -2.91 -16.86 -7.08
N TRP A 90 -3.70 -17.02 -8.15
CA TRP A 90 -4.83 -17.95 -8.16
C TRP A 90 -4.37 -19.41 -8.06
N ALA A 91 -3.27 -19.77 -8.71
CA ALA A 91 -2.68 -21.11 -8.61
C ALA A 91 -2.23 -21.44 -7.18
N GLU A 92 -1.85 -20.42 -6.41
CA GLU A 92 -1.52 -20.53 -4.99
C GLU A 92 -2.73 -20.40 -4.05
N GLY A 93 -3.93 -20.25 -4.61
CA GLY A 93 -5.19 -20.21 -3.85
C GLY A 93 -5.61 -18.82 -3.38
N TRP A 94 -4.97 -17.75 -3.84
CA TRP A 94 -5.44 -16.39 -3.59
C TRP A 94 -6.63 -16.06 -4.49
N GLN A 95 -7.68 -15.49 -3.91
CA GLN A 95 -8.82 -14.95 -4.67
C GLN A 95 -8.72 -13.43 -4.70
N VAL A 96 -8.14 -12.90 -5.77
CA VAL A 96 -7.90 -11.46 -5.96
C VAL A 96 -8.18 -11.06 -7.39
N SER A 97 -8.64 -9.82 -7.59
CA SER A 97 -8.89 -9.28 -8.92
C SER A 97 -7.62 -8.72 -9.54
N VAL A 98 -7.54 -8.73 -10.87
CA VAL A 98 -6.43 -8.12 -11.62
C VAL A 98 -6.29 -6.64 -11.28
N ASN A 99 -7.40 -5.93 -11.05
CA ASN A 99 -7.36 -4.51 -10.67
C ASN A 99 -6.73 -4.31 -9.28
N THR A 100 -7.02 -5.19 -8.33
CA THR A 100 -6.39 -5.15 -7.00
C THR A 100 -4.88 -5.37 -7.09
N VAL A 101 -4.44 -6.31 -7.94
CA VAL A 101 -3.01 -6.55 -8.16
C VAL A 101 -2.35 -5.35 -8.84
N ALA A 102 -3.01 -4.76 -9.85
CA ALA A 102 -2.52 -3.56 -10.54
C ALA A 102 -2.42 -2.34 -9.61
N GLU A 103 -3.44 -2.11 -8.76
CA GLU A 103 -3.41 -1.03 -7.77
C GLU A 103 -2.27 -1.24 -6.77
N VAL A 104 -2.03 -2.47 -6.30
CA VAL A 104 -0.91 -2.77 -5.40
C VAL A 104 0.44 -2.57 -6.10
N GLU A 105 0.61 -3.05 -7.33
CA GLU A 105 1.83 -2.86 -8.13
C GLU A 105 2.14 -1.36 -8.35
N VAL A 106 1.10 -0.55 -8.55
CA VAL A 106 1.20 0.91 -8.74
C VAL A 106 1.41 1.67 -7.43
N MET A 107 0.70 1.31 -6.36
CA MET A 107 0.76 1.99 -5.05
C MET A 107 1.98 1.60 -4.22
N ALA A 108 2.60 0.45 -4.47
CA ALA A 108 3.78 -0.01 -3.74
C ALA A 108 5.07 0.74 -4.10
N ASP A 109 5.02 1.84 -4.86
CA ASP A 109 6.18 2.65 -5.22
C ASP A 109 7.34 1.84 -5.86
N LEU A 110 6.97 0.85 -6.67
CA LEU A 110 7.91 0.21 -7.59
C LEU A 110 8.00 0.98 -8.93
N GLY A 111 7.08 1.90 -9.24
CA GLY A 111 7.08 2.63 -10.52
C GLY A 111 6.95 1.72 -11.75
N LEU A 112 6.51 0.48 -11.54
CA LEU A 112 6.56 -0.58 -12.53
C LEU A 112 5.22 -0.68 -13.24
N GLN A 113 5.08 0.14 -14.28
CA GLN A 113 4.17 -0.22 -15.36
C GLN A 113 4.79 -1.41 -16.08
N GLY A 114 4.24 -2.62 -15.87
CA GLY A 114 4.60 -3.78 -16.68
C GLY A 114 4.67 -3.40 -18.17
N ARG A 115 5.82 -3.62 -18.82
CA ARG A 115 6.03 -3.24 -20.22
C ARG A 115 4.94 -3.88 -21.08
N LYS A 116 4.05 -3.05 -21.62
CA LYS A 116 3.05 -3.49 -22.59
C LYS A 116 3.80 -4.01 -23.83
N PRO A 117 3.73 -5.29 -24.21
CA PRO A 117 4.35 -5.75 -25.44
C PRO A 117 3.75 -4.95 -26.61
N PRO A 118 4.55 -4.49 -27.58
CA PRO A 118 4.03 -3.76 -28.72
C PRO A 118 2.98 -4.63 -29.43
N ARG A 119 1.86 -4.02 -29.83
CA ARG A 119 0.86 -4.67 -30.68
C ARG A 119 1.58 -5.23 -31.90
N ARG A 120 1.67 -6.56 -32.03
CA ARG A 120 2.05 -7.21 -33.28
C ARG A 120 1.09 -6.71 -34.36
N ARG A 121 1.60 -5.94 -35.32
CA ARG A 121 0.87 -5.69 -36.57
C ARG A 121 0.66 -7.07 -37.20
N ARG A 122 -0.58 -7.41 -37.55
CA ARG A 122 -0.82 -8.57 -38.42
C ARG A 122 -0.05 -8.29 -39.70
N SER A 123 0.93 -9.12 -40.05
CA SER A 123 1.37 -9.22 -41.44
C SER A 123 0.20 -9.85 -42.16
N THR A 124 -0.59 -9.05 -42.87
CA THR A 124 -1.28 -9.58 -44.03
C THR A 124 -0.21 -9.77 -45.08
N ASP A 125 0.24 -11.01 -45.26
CA ASP A 125 0.86 -11.43 -46.51
C ASP A 125 -0.30 -11.61 -47.51
N PRO A 126 -0.41 -10.81 -48.59
CA PRO A 126 -1.07 -11.31 -49.78
C PRO A 126 0.00 -12.05 -50.60
N ALA A 127 -0.04 -13.37 -50.50
CA ALA A 127 0.37 -14.23 -51.60
C ALA A 127 -0.73 -14.15 -52.68
N GLY A 128 -0.37 -13.81 -53.91
CA GLY A 128 -1.26 -13.77 -55.07
C GLY A 128 -0.94 -12.64 -56.02
#